data_AF-A0A3R9XKU1-F1
#
_entry.id   AF-A0A3R9XKU1-F1
#
_cell.length_a   1.000
_cell.length_b   1.000
_cell.length_c   1.000
_cell.angle_alpha   90.00
_cell.angle_beta   90.00
_cell.angle_gamma   90.00
#
_symmetry.space_group_name_H-M   'P 1'
#
loop_
_entity.id
_entity.type
_entity.pdbx_description
1 polymer ?
#
loop_
_entity_poly.entity_id
_entity_poly.type
_entity_poly.pdbx_seq_one_letter_code
_entity_poly.pdbx_strand_id
1 'polypeptide(L)'
;MAKQTRAERRQERARKELAGKGWTVIIVGVLLLVGPSFMQGSIIGTIGPALRPAGWAALALGAVLLALHYFVARKAALPEVKRAAQQPPIAKVTQPTPPPPSGAARREPVFASTPSQPSRSPAEPAPQHAQRWSPAVLAAIEWRRFEALCEALYAQAGFTTRSQSHGADGGVDIWLQSKHSDVPRIVQCKHWQGRVVGVKEMREFFGVMASHQLKSGTYVTSGAFSTDAKAFAKANGIHAQDGAALLALIGQRTPEQQAALLAVAYEGEYWRPTCASCGTKMVERPSAKSEGSFWGCANFPKCRGRTIPKPKTSAA
;
A
#
# COMPACT_ATOMS: atom_id res chain seq x y z
N MET A 1 5.06 1.54 -13.62
CA MET A 1 5.22 0.27 -12.87
C MET A 1 5.27 -0.89 -13.86
N ALA A 2 6.38 -1.63 -13.93
CA ALA A 2 6.50 -2.79 -14.83
C ALA A 2 5.58 -3.92 -14.34
N LYS A 3 4.71 -4.44 -15.22
CA LYS A 3 3.86 -5.60 -14.90
C LYS A 3 4.77 -6.81 -14.72
N GLN A 4 4.81 -7.38 -13.51
CA GLN A 4 5.52 -8.64 -13.23
C GLN A 4 5.09 -9.72 -14.24
N THR A 5 6.08 -10.39 -14.81
CA THR A 5 5.83 -11.40 -15.85
C THR A 5 5.11 -12.62 -15.25
N ARG A 6 4.43 -13.41 -16.09
CA ARG A 6 3.80 -14.66 -15.63
C ARG A 6 4.83 -15.65 -15.07
N ALA A 7 6.07 -15.58 -15.55
CA ALA A 7 7.18 -16.41 -15.09
C ALA A 7 7.62 -16.05 -13.66
N GLU A 8 7.77 -14.76 -13.36
CA GLU A 8 8.14 -14.28 -12.01
C GLU A 8 7.10 -14.69 -10.96
N ARG A 9 5.80 -14.55 -11.28
CA ARG A 9 4.72 -14.98 -10.39
C ARG A 9 4.69 -16.49 -10.14
N ARG A 10 5.04 -17.30 -11.14
CA ARG A 10 5.16 -18.76 -10.98
C ARG A 10 6.36 -19.12 -10.10
N GLN A 11 7.49 -18.45 -10.27
CA GLN A 11 8.67 -18.65 -9.44
C GLN A 11 8.44 -18.22 -7.98
N GLU A 12 7.74 -17.10 -7.74
CA GLU A 12 7.41 -16.67 -6.38
C GLU A 12 6.46 -17.64 -5.67
N ARG A 13 5.45 -18.16 -6.38
CA ARG A 13 4.57 -19.22 -5.86
C ARG A 13 5.34 -20.49 -5.53
N ALA A 14 6.21 -20.96 -6.42
CA ALA A 14 7.04 -22.13 -6.19
C ALA A 14 8.00 -21.95 -4.98
N ARG A 15 8.52 -20.73 -4.78
CA ARG A 15 9.36 -20.37 -3.63
C ARG A 15 8.59 -20.40 -2.31
N LYS A 16 7.37 -19.87 -2.28
CA LYS A 16 6.49 -19.90 -1.09
C LYS A 16 6.05 -21.32 -0.74
N GLU A 17 5.73 -22.11 -1.75
CA GLU A 17 5.42 -23.55 -1.60
C GLU A 17 6.61 -24.33 -1.02
N LEU A 18 7.83 -24.07 -1.49
CA LEU A 18 9.04 -24.72 -0.98
C LEU A 18 9.34 -24.34 0.49
N ALA A 19 9.16 -23.06 0.84
CA ALA A 19 9.31 -22.59 2.22
C ALA A 19 8.25 -23.22 3.15
N GLY A 20 6.99 -23.29 2.70
CA GLY A 20 5.91 -23.97 3.43
C GLY A 20 6.23 -25.45 3.69
N LYS A 21 6.69 -26.17 2.66
CA LYS A 21 7.11 -27.58 2.77
C LYS A 21 8.31 -27.77 3.71
N GLY A 22 9.26 -26.82 3.73
CA GLY A 22 10.39 -26.86 4.66
C GLY A 22 9.95 -26.77 6.13
N TRP A 23 9.03 -25.84 6.44
CA TRP A 23 8.48 -25.70 7.79
C TRP A 23 7.67 -26.92 8.23
N THR A 24 6.85 -27.50 7.36
CA THR A 24 6.07 -28.70 7.69
C THR A 24 6.96 -29.89 8.05
N VAL A 25 8.07 -30.08 7.33
CA VAL A 25 9.02 -31.17 7.59
C VAL A 25 9.74 -30.97 8.94
N ILE A 26 10.07 -29.72 9.29
CA ILE A 26 10.67 -29.39 10.60
C ILE A 26 9.68 -29.67 11.74
N ILE A 27 8.42 -29.26 11.59
CA ILE A 27 7.38 -29.51 12.60
C ILE A 27 7.18 -31.01 12.82
N VAL A 28 7.12 -31.81 11.75
CA VAL A 28 7.04 -33.27 11.83
C VAL A 28 8.28 -33.86 12.53
N GLY A 29 9.48 -33.38 12.22
CA GLY A 29 10.71 -33.80 12.88
C GLY A 29 10.73 -33.50 14.39
N VAL A 30 10.29 -32.30 14.80
CA VAL A 30 10.14 -31.94 16.23
C VAL A 30 9.11 -32.81 16.92
N LEU A 31 7.95 -33.05 16.29
CA LEU A 31 6.91 -33.92 16.85
C LEU A 31 7.39 -35.36 17.03
N LEU A 32 8.17 -35.90 16.09
CA LEU A 32 8.75 -37.25 16.21
C LEU A 32 9.79 -37.36 17.32
N LEU A 33 10.53 -36.28 17.60
CA LEU A 33 11.56 -36.25 18.66
C LEU A 33 10.98 -35.99 20.05
N VAL A 34 9.96 -35.14 20.14
CA VAL A 34 9.42 -34.64 21.40
C VAL A 34 8.12 -35.34 21.79
N GLY A 35 7.29 -35.73 20.82
CA GLY A 35 5.99 -36.38 21.05
C GLY A 35 6.04 -37.63 21.93
N PRO A 36 7.02 -38.55 21.76
CA PRO A 36 7.15 -39.71 22.64
C PRO A 36 7.38 -39.37 24.12
N SER A 37 7.91 -38.18 24.43
CA SER A 37 8.18 -37.73 25.81
C SER A 37 6.92 -37.21 26.53
N PHE A 38 5.81 -37.01 25.81
CA PHE A 38 4.54 -36.51 26.36
C PHE A 38 3.48 -37.62 26.52
N MET A 39 3.73 -38.83 26.01
CA MET A 39 2.83 -39.97 26.18
C MET A 39 3.14 -40.68 27.50
N GLN A 40 2.26 -40.60 28.50
CA GLN A 40 2.39 -41.38 29.73
C GLN A 40 1.90 -42.82 29.49
N GLY A 41 2.81 -43.81 29.56
CA GLY A 41 2.49 -45.23 29.44
C GLY A 41 3.70 -46.12 29.17
N SER A 42 3.55 -47.44 29.37
CA SER A 42 4.63 -48.46 29.26
C SER A 42 5.22 -48.66 27.85
N ILE A 43 4.81 -47.85 26.87
CA ILE A 43 5.16 -47.98 25.44
C ILE A 43 6.34 -47.05 25.04
N ILE A 44 6.75 -46.13 25.93
CA ILE A 44 7.86 -45.18 25.70
C ILE A 44 9.21 -45.89 25.51
N GLY A 45 9.41 -47.03 26.20
CA GLY A 45 10.70 -47.72 26.29
C GLY A 45 11.22 -48.32 24.98
N THR A 46 10.34 -48.58 24.00
CA THR A 46 10.71 -49.25 22.73
C THR A 46 10.51 -48.36 21.51
N ILE A 47 9.50 -47.49 21.51
CA ILE A 47 9.14 -46.69 20.33
C ILE A 47 9.96 -45.39 20.22
N GLY A 48 10.29 -44.77 21.36
CA GLY A 48 11.04 -43.50 21.39
C GLY A 48 12.41 -43.57 20.70
N PRO A 49 13.28 -44.55 21.02
CA PRO A 49 14.58 -44.69 20.37
C PRO A 49 14.50 -45.01 18.88
N ALA A 50 13.47 -45.75 18.44
CA ALA A 50 13.28 -46.15 17.05
C ALA A 50 12.88 -44.98 16.12
N LEU A 51 12.19 -43.96 16.65
CA LEU A 51 11.74 -42.79 15.88
C LEU A 51 12.77 -41.64 15.82
N ARG A 52 13.76 -41.64 16.71
CA ARG A 52 14.84 -40.62 16.74
C ARG A 52 15.61 -40.47 15.43
N PRO A 53 16.09 -41.53 14.75
CA PRO A 53 16.80 -41.35 13.48
C PRO A 53 15.94 -40.71 12.40
N ALA A 54 14.64 -41.05 12.35
CA ALA A 54 13.68 -40.43 11.42
C ALA A 54 13.43 -38.96 11.76
N GLY A 55 13.32 -38.61 13.05
CA GLY A 55 13.17 -37.23 13.52
C GLY A 55 14.37 -36.35 13.18
N TRP A 56 15.59 -36.83 13.40
CA TRP A 56 16.83 -36.11 13.02
C TRP A 56 16.98 -35.98 11.50
N ALA A 57 16.66 -37.02 10.73
CA ALA A 57 16.68 -36.97 9.27
C ALA A 57 15.67 -35.92 8.72
N ALA A 58 14.48 -35.85 9.30
CA ALA A 58 13.48 -34.84 8.94
C ALA A 58 13.96 -33.41 9.27
N LEU A 59 14.53 -33.18 10.45
CA LEU A 59 15.10 -31.87 10.80
C LEU A 59 16.24 -31.45 9.85
N ALA A 60 17.15 -32.37 9.54
CA ALA A 60 18.24 -32.12 8.60
C ALA A 60 17.72 -31.77 7.19
N LEU A 61 16.75 -32.54 6.69
CA LEU A 61 16.14 -32.28 5.38
C LEU A 61 15.40 -30.94 5.36
N GLY A 62 14.65 -30.61 6.41
CA GLY A 62 13.97 -29.32 6.57
C GLY A 62 14.94 -28.14 6.61
N ALA A 63 16.05 -28.28 7.33
CA ALA A 63 17.11 -27.27 7.39
C ALA A 63 17.80 -27.07 6.02
N VAL A 64 18.05 -28.15 5.28
CA VAL A 64 18.61 -28.10 3.92
C VAL A 64 17.65 -27.38 2.96
N LEU A 65 16.35 -27.67 3.01
CA LEU A 65 15.35 -26.99 2.17
C LEU A 65 15.24 -25.49 2.48
N LEU A 66 15.29 -25.10 3.77
CA LEU A 66 15.32 -23.69 4.17
C LEU A 66 16.62 -22.98 3.76
N ALA A 67 17.77 -23.65 3.90
CA ALA A 67 19.05 -23.13 3.45
C ALA A 67 19.05 -22.91 1.93
N LEU A 68 18.57 -23.88 1.15
CA LEU A 68 18.41 -23.75 -0.30
C LEU A 68 17.48 -22.58 -0.67
N HIS A 69 16.35 -22.44 0.03
CA HIS A 69 15.45 -21.30 -0.15
C HIS A 69 16.17 -19.96 0.12
N TYR A 70 16.93 -19.88 1.21
CA TYR A 70 17.68 -18.69 1.59
C TYR A 70 18.76 -18.32 0.57
N PHE A 71 19.54 -19.30 0.08
CA PHE A 71 20.58 -19.06 -0.92
C PHE A 71 19.99 -18.67 -2.28
N VAL A 72 18.87 -19.27 -2.71
CA VAL A 72 18.18 -18.89 -3.94
C VAL A 72 17.56 -17.49 -3.83
N ALA A 73 17.00 -17.14 -2.66
CA ALA A 73 16.49 -15.80 -2.40
C ALA A 73 17.62 -14.75 -2.40
N ARG A 74 18.78 -15.06 -1.81
CA ARG A 74 19.98 -14.19 -1.82
C ARG A 74 20.56 -14.01 -3.22
N LYS A 75 20.67 -15.06 -4.03
CA LYS A 75 21.18 -14.94 -5.41
C LYS A 75 20.27 -14.12 -6.32
N ALA A 76 18.96 -14.15 -6.09
CA ALA A 76 18.00 -13.28 -6.79
C ALA A 76 18.03 -11.82 -6.30
N ALA A 77 18.70 -11.54 -5.17
CA ALA A 77 18.86 -10.21 -4.60
C ALA A 77 20.21 -9.56 -4.92
N LEU A 78 21.13 -10.26 -5.59
CA LEU A 78 22.33 -9.63 -6.16
C LEU A 78 21.93 -8.94 -7.47
N PRO A 79 21.97 -7.60 -7.56
CA PRO A 79 21.71 -6.93 -8.82
C PRO A 79 22.84 -7.28 -9.78
N GLU A 80 22.46 -7.89 -10.90
CA GLU A 80 23.30 -7.97 -12.08
C GLU A 80 23.64 -6.53 -12.49
N VAL A 81 24.88 -6.11 -12.24
CA VAL A 81 25.43 -4.84 -12.72
C VAL A 81 25.41 -4.91 -14.25
N LYS A 82 24.35 -4.38 -14.85
CA LYS A 82 24.32 -4.10 -16.29
C LYS A 82 25.46 -3.14 -16.57
N ARG A 83 26.52 -3.69 -17.16
CA ARG A 83 27.58 -2.95 -17.85
C ARG A 83 26.92 -1.89 -18.73
N ALA A 84 27.24 -0.63 -18.44
CA ALA A 84 26.97 0.49 -19.32
C ALA A 84 27.67 0.22 -20.67
N ALA A 85 26.89 -0.06 -21.69
CA ALA A 85 27.34 -0.11 -23.07
C ALA A 85 26.60 0.98 -23.86
N GLN A 86 27.34 2.08 -24.06
CA GLN A 86 27.44 2.86 -25.30
C GLN A 86 26.15 3.48 -25.89
N GLN A 87 26.06 4.81 -25.75
CA GLN A 87 25.26 5.69 -26.59
C GLN A 87 25.72 5.63 -28.07
N PRO A 88 24.80 5.52 -29.04
CA PRO A 88 25.10 5.82 -30.43
C PRO A 88 25.05 7.34 -30.70
N PRO A 89 25.83 7.85 -31.67
CA PRO A 89 26.02 9.27 -31.89
C PRO A 89 24.87 9.93 -32.67
N ILE A 90 24.77 11.24 -32.44
CA ILE A 90 23.85 12.20 -33.04
C ILE A 90 23.90 12.13 -34.58
N ALA A 91 22.76 11.85 -35.22
CA ALA A 91 22.58 11.96 -36.66
C ALA A 91 21.79 13.23 -37.01
N LYS A 92 22.38 14.00 -37.94
CA LYS A 92 21.96 15.31 -38.43
C LYS A 92 20.58 15.32 -39.09
N VAL A 93 19.87 16.42 -38.89
CA VAL A 93 18.65 16.83 -39.60
C VAL A 93 19.04 17.21 -41.05
N THR A 94 18.37 16.59 -42.03
CA THR A 94 18.38 17.06 -43.42
C THR A 94 16.95 16.99 -43.96
N GLN A 95 16.42 18.14 -44.42
CA GLN A 95 15.15 18.27 -45.14
C GLN A 95 15.20 17.63 -46.54
N PRO A 96 14.05 17.25 -47.11
CA PRO A 96 13.89 17.17 -48.56
C PRO A 96 12.84 18.12 -49.15
N THR A 97 13.25 18.78 -50.23
CA THR A 97 12.55 19.64 -51.22
C THR A 97 11.68 18.79 -52.19
N PRO A 98 10.67 19.34 -52.91
CA PRO A 98 9.63 18.55 -53.59
C PRO A 98 9.91 18.29 -55.08
N PRO A 99 9.24 17.31 -55.73
CA PRO A 99 9.19 17.19 -57.19
C PRO A 99 7.89 17.76 -57.81
N PRO A 100 7.91 18.22 -59.08
CA PRO A 100 6.75 18.74 -59.82
C PRO A 100 6.22 17.70 -60.86
N PRO A 101 5.33 18.03 -61.82
CA PRO A 101 4.02 17.37 -61.93
C PRO A 101 3.89 16.47 -63.17
N SER A 102 2.91 15.55 -63.17
CA SER A 102 2.38 14.98 -64.40
C SER A 102 0.88 14.68 -64.24
N GLY A 103 0.09 15.24 -65.15
CA GLY A 103 -1.36 15.19 -65.15
C GLY A 103 -1.92 14.03 -65.97
N ALA A 104 -3.19 13.69 -65.70
CA ALA A 104 -4.29 13.63 -66.67
C ALA A 104 -5.48 12.84 -66.08
N ALA A 105 -6.54 13.60 -65.78
CA ALA A 105 -7.97 13.29 -65.97
C ALA A 105 -8.51 11.86 -65.74
N ARG A 106 -9.50 11.73 -64.82
CA ARG A 106 -10.89 11.35 -65.17
C ARG A 106 -11.88 11.55 -64.00
N ARG A 107 -12.81 12.48 -64.22
CA ARG A 107 -14.22 12.68 -63.78
C ARG A 107 -14.81 11.82 -62.63
N GLU A 108 -15.26 12.55 -61.59
CA GLU A 108 -16.50 12.49 -60.76
C GLU A 108 -17.51 11.32 -60.91
N PRO A 109 -18.27 10.93 -59.84
CA PRO A 109 -19.20 11.85 -59.17
C PRO A 109 -19.23 11.85 -57.64
N VAL A 110 -19.73 13.01 -57.17
CA VAL A 110 -20.06 13.46 -55.83
C VAL A 110 -21.01 12.52 -55.10
N PHE A 111 -20.66 12.14 -53.87
CA PHE A 111 -21.64 11.91 -52.80
C PHE A 111 -21.22 12.76 -51.60
N ALA A 112 -22.00 13.83 -51.38
CA ALA A 112 -21.95 14.62 -50.17
C ALA A 112 -22.46 13.78 -49.00
N SER A 113 -21.66 13.65 -47.95
CA SER A 113 -22.13 13.24 -46.63
C SER A 113 -21.33 14.01 -45.58
N THR A 114 -22.01 15.01 -45.05
CA THR A 114 -21.71 15.84 -43.89
C THR A 114 -20.97 15.09 -42.78
N PRO A 115 -19.81 15.55 -42.29
CA PRO A 115 -19.28 15.08 -41.03
C PRO A 115 -20.06 15.75 -39.89
N SER A 116 -21.01 15.02 -39.32
CA SER A 116 -21.65 15.37 -38.06
C SER A 116 -20.60 15.46 -36.97
N GLN A 117 -20.31 16.68 -36.50
CA GLN A 117 -19.51 16.88 -35.30
C GLN A 117 -20.22 16.21 -34.10
N PRO A 118 -19.53 15.41 -33.27
CA PRO A 118 -20.07 15.03 -31.98
C PRO A 118 -20.10 16.28 -31.09
N SER A 119 -21.30 16.74 -30.78
CA SER A 119 -21.58 17.75 -29.76
C SER A 119 -20.82 17.40 -28.47
N ARG A 120 -19.75 18.14 -28.17
CA ARG A 120 -19.14 18.14 -26.84
C ARG A 120 -20.18 18.70 -25.88
N SER A 121 -20.75 17.83 -25.04
CA SER A 121 -21.37 18.27 -23.79
C SER A 121 -20.36 19.14 -23.03
N PRO A 122 -20.78 20.27 -22.44
CA PRO A 122 -19.91 21.08 -21.62
C PRO A 122 -19.33 20.22 -20.50
N ALA A 123 -18.00 20.09 -20.48
CA ALA A 123 -17.31 19.44 -19.37
C ALA A 123 -17.65 20.23 -18.11
N GLU A 124 -18.28 19.54 -17.16
CA GLU A 124 -18.47 20.00 -15.80
C GLU A 124 -17.12 20.53 -15.26
N PRO A 125 -17.05 21.77 -14.73
CA PRO A 125 -15.78 22.35 -14.32
C PRO A 125 -15.15 21.46 -13.25
N ALA A 126 -13.94 20.98 -13.51
CA ALA A 126 -13.17 20.22 -12.53
C ALA A 126 -13.12 21.00 -11.21
N PRO A 127 -13.34 20.35 -10.05
CA PRO A 127 -13.35 21.03 -8.77
C PRO A 127 -12.04 21.82 -8.60
N GLN A 128 -12.15 23.13 -8.35
CA GLN A 128 -10.98 24.00 -8.22
C GLN A 128 -10.17 23.54 -7.01
N HIS A 129 -9.00 22.97 -7.25
CA HIS A 129 -8.12 22.49 -6.18
C HIS A 129 -7.67 23.67 -5.32
N ALA A 130 -7.76 23.53 -4.00
CA ALA A 130 -7.26 24.56 -3.09
C ALA A 130 -5.76 24.78 -3.34
N GLN A 131 -5.34 26.02 -3.59
CA GLN A 131 -3.93 26.34 -3.89
C GLN A 131 -3.05 26.41 -2.64
N ARG A 132 -3.63 26.31 -1.44
CA ARG A 132 -2.93 26.43 -0.15
C ARG A 132 -3.40 25.35 0.82
N TRP A 133 -2.47 24.91 1.67
CA TRP A 133 -2.75 23.96 2.75
C TRP A 133 -3.72 24.53 3.78
N SER A 134 -4.75 23.75 4.09
CA SER A 134 -5.76 24.10 5.08
C SER A 134 -6.46 22.82 5.59
N PRO A 135 -7.23 22.89 6.68
CA PRO A 135 -8.05 21.77 7.14
C PRO A 135 -9.02 21.24 6.06
N ALA A 136 -9.49 22.11 5.15
CA ALA A 136 -10.36 21.73 4.06
C ALA A 136 -9.69 20.76 3.06
N VAL A 137 -8.37 20.88 2.84
CA VAL A 137 -7.62 19.93 2.00
C VAL A 137 -7.66 18.53 2.60
N LEU A 138 -7.41 18.41 3.91
CA LEU A 138 -7.46 17.12 4.60
C LEU A 138 -8.89 16.55 4.58
N ALA A 139 -9.92 17.38 4.76
CA ALA A 139 -11.32 16.93 4.72
C ALA A 139 -11.80 16.50 3.32
N ALA A 140 -11.20 17.04 2.25
CA ALA A 140 -11.60 16.75 0.87
C ALA A 140 -11.05 15.42 0.33
N ILE A 141 -9.97 14.90 0.92
CA ILE A 141 -9.29 13.70 0.43
C ILE A 141 -9.74 12.45 1.17
N GLU A 142 -9.75 11.32 0.47
CA GLU A 142 -10.05 10.02 1.05
C GLU A 142 -8.87 9.43 1.82
N TRP A 143 -9.13 8.40 2.64
CA TRP A 143 -8.17 7.83 3.58
C TRP A 143 -6.86 7.35 2.93
N ARG A 144 -6.91 6.79 1.72
CA ARG A 144 -5.73 6.32 1.00
C ARG A 144 -4.92 7.46 0.38
N ARG A 145 -5.52 8.62 0.15
CA ARG A 145 -4.79 9.85 -0.20
C ARG A 145 -4.17 10.49 1.03
N PHE A 146 -4.84 10.42 2.17
CA PHE A 146 -4.25 10.82 3.44
C PHE A 146 -3.00 10.00 3.80
N GLU A 147 -3.03 8.67 3.64
CA GLU A 147 -1.84 7.81 3.81
C GLU A 147 -0.71 8.17 2.86
N ALA A 148 -1.01 8.34 1.57
CA ALA A 148 0.00 8.70 0.58
C ALA A 148 0.60 10.10 0.82
N LEU A 149 -0.20 11.04 1.29
CA LEU A 149 0.27 12.35 1.73
C LEU A 149 1.25 12.21 2.90
N CYS A 150 0.91 11.42 3.91
CA CYS A 150 1.79 11.18 5.05
C CYS A 150 3.10 10.50 4.60
N GLU A 151 3.03 9.50 3.73
CA GLU A 151 4.21 8.85 3.15
C GLU A 151 5.11 9.85 2.43
N ALA A 152 4.54 10.66 1.53
CA ALA A 152 5.29 11.68 0.80
C ALA A 152 5.93 12.72 1.74
N LEU A 153 5.24 13.12 2.79
CA LEU A 153 5.77 14.06 3.79
C LEU A 153 6.98 13.46 4.54
N TYR A 154 6.94 12.18 4.91
CA TYR A 154 8.09 11.52 5.54
C TYR A 154 9.23 11.28 4.55
N ALA A 155 8.93 10.99 3.29
CA ALA A 155 9.95 10.90 2.24
C ALA A 155 10.70 12.24 2.07
N GLN A 156 9.97 13.37 2.08
CA GLN A 156 10.58 14.71 2.07
C GLN A 156 11.45 15.00 3.29
N ALA A 157 11.18 14.35 4.43
CA ALA A 157 12.02 14.43 5.64
C ALA A 157 13.27 13.53 5.57
N GLY A 158 13.51 12.84 4.45
CA GLY A 158 14.71 12.04 4.21
C GLY A 158 14.60 10.55 4.59
N PHE A 159 13.41 10.09 4.98
CA PHE A 159 13.17 8.67 5.26
C PHE A 159 12.99 7.88 3.96
N THR A 160 13.51 6.66 3.92
CA THR A 160 13.05 5.66 2.95
C THR A 160 11.72 5.12 3.44
N THR A 161 10.66 5.26 2.64
CA THR A 161 9.31 4.83 3.00
C THR A 161 8.92 3.54 2.29
N ARG A 162 8.11 2.72 2.96
CA ARG A 162 7.42 1.58 2.36
C ARG A 162 6.00 1.53 2.88
N SER A 163 5.04 1.94 2.06
CA SER A 163 3.62 1.66 2.31
C SER A 163 3.28 0.20 2.05
N GLN A 164 2.44 -0.38 2.90
CA GLN A 164 1.78 -1.64 2.62
C GLN A 164 0.41 -1.38 2.01
N SER A 165 0.05 -2.15 0.98
CA SER A 165 -1.22 -1.96 0.29
C SER A 165 -2.17 -3.12 0.60
N HIS A 166 -3.26 -2.82 1.28
CA HIS A 166 -4.49 -3.62 1.46
C HIS A 166 -4.41 -4.82 2.41
N GLY A 167 -5.33 -4.82 3.39
CA GLY A 167 -5.64 -5.96 4.25
C GLY A 167 -6.05 -5.52 5.66
N ALA A 168 -6.32 -6.48 6.54
CA ALA A 168 -6.39 -6.21 7.98
C ALA A 168 -4.94 -6.04 8.47
N ASP A 169 -4.36 -4.88 8.18
CA ASP A 169 -2.91 -4.68 8.03
C ASP A 169 -2.14 -4.53 9.35
N GLY A 170 -2.47 -5.35 10.36
CA GLY A 170 -1.72 -5.40 11.62
C GLY A 170 -1.57 -4.06 12.34
N GLY A 171 -2.27 -3.02 11.90
CA GLY A 171 -2.17 -1.64 12.39
C GLY A 171 -0.96 -0.81 11.90
N VAL A 172 -0.24 -1.19 10.83
CA VAL A 172 0.86 -0.38 10.27
C VAL A 172 0.58 0.03 8.83
N ASP A 173 0.58 1.33 8.55
CA ASP A 173 0.33 1.84 7.19
C ASP A 173 1.64 2.17 6.46
N ILE A 174 2.63 2.74 7.17
CA ILE A 174 3.92 3.15 6.58
C ILE A 174 5.08 2.65 7.44
N TRP A 175 6.06 2.02 6.80
CA TRP A 175 7.36 1.73 7.38
C TRP A 175 8.38 2.79 6.97
N LEU A 176 9.11 3.32 7.95
CA LEU A 176 10.14 4.34 7.75
C LEU A 176 11.51 3.77 8.13
N GLN A 177 12.48 3.92 7.22
CA GLN A 177 13.89 3.66 7.51
C GLN A 177 14.67 4.97 7.46
N SER A 178 15.37 5.28 8.56
CA SER A 178 16.33 6.38 8.59
C SER A 178 17.66 5.93 7.98
N LYS A 179 18.38 6.86 7.34
CA LYS A 179 19.77 6.61 6.90
C LYS A 179 20.75 6.53 8.08
N HIS A 180 20.36 7.03 9.24
CA HIS A 180 21.22 7.17 10.42
C HIS A 180 20.87 6.20 11.56
N SER A 181 19.96 5.26 11.32
CA SER A 181 19.53 4.27 12.33
C SER A 181 19.10 3.00 11.62
N ASP A 182 19.54 1.85 12.13
CA ASP A 182 19.12 0.54 11.63
C ASP A 182 17.73 0.13 12.15
N VAL A 183 17.26 0.75 13.24
CA VAL A 183 15.93 0.49 13.79
C VAL A 183 14.86 1.16 12.93
N PRO A 184 13.91 0.40 12.34
CA PRO A 184 12.82 0.97 11.56
C PRO A 184 11.79 1.66 12.48
N ARG A 185 11.02 2.58 11.91
CA ARG A 185 9.92 3.25 12.61
C ARG A 185 8.61 2.96 11.88
N ILE A 186 7.53 2.75 12.62
CA ILE A 186 6.21 2.51 12.06
C ILE A 186 5.32 3.74 12.19
N VAL A 187 4.44 3.92 11.21
CA VAL A 187 3.40 4.94 11.21
C VAL A 187 2.05 4.29 11.00
N GLN A 188 1.08 4.67 11.83
CA GLN A 188 -0.33 4.42 11.60
C GLN A 188 -1.06 5.73 11.31
N CYS A 189 -1.81 5.75 10.22
CA CYS A 189 -2.65 6.85 9.76
C CYS A 189 -4.13 6.53 10.07
N LYS A 190 -4.84 7.50 10.64
CA LYS A 190 -6.31 7.46 10.74
C LYS A 190 -6.93 8.70 10.16
N HIS A 191 -7.58 8.51 9.02
CA HIS A 191 -8.36 9.55 8.38
C HIS A 191 -9.82 9.53 8.90
N TRP A 192 -10.06 10.21 10.01
CA TRP A 192 -11.40 10.34 10.61
C TRP A 192 -11.88 11.79 10.51
N GLN A 193 -13.08 11.97 9.99
CA GLN A 193 -13.73 13.27 9.87
C GLN A 193 -14.75 13.40 11.01
N GLY A 194 -14.56 14.38 11.89
CA GLY A 194 -15.48 14.66 13.01
C GLY A 194 -15.40 13.70 14.21
N ARG A 195 -14.46 12.75 14.23
CA ARG A 195 -14.24 11.84 15.38
C ARG A 195 -12.88 12.09 16.03
N VAL A 196 -12.89 12.24 17.35
CA VAL A 196 -11.68 12.33 18.18
C VAL A 196 -11.09 10.94 18.41
N VAL A 197 -9.77 10.81 18.30
CA VAL A 197 -9.03 9.59 18.58
C VAL A 197 -8.89 9.39 20.09
N GLY A 198 -9.34 8.24 20.58
CA GLY A 198 -9.36 7.87 21.98
C GLY A 198 -8.14 7.07 22.42
N VAL A 199 -8.09 6.74 23.72
CA VAL A 199 -7.01 5.93 24.31
C VAL A 199 -7.02 4.50 23.78
N LYS A 200 -8.20 3.98 23.40
CA LYS A 200 -8.33 2.63 22.85
C LYS A 200 -7.44 2.46 21.62
N GLU A 201 -7.51 3.42 20.70
CA GLU A 201 -6.71 3.43 19.48
C GLU A 201 -5.20 3.50 19.77
N MET A 202 -4.80 4.25 20.81
CA MET A 202 -3.39 4.32 21.24
C MET A 202 -2.92 3.00 21.86
N ARG A 203 -3.77 2.32 22.64
CA ARG A 203 -3.46 1.00 23.21
C ARG A 203 -3.32 -0.07 22.14
N GLU A 204 -4.21 -0.04 21.14
CA GLU A 204 -4.12 -0.93 19.98
C GLU A 204 -2.79 -0.72 19.25
N PHE A 205 -2.43 0.53 18.93
CA PHE A 205 -1.16 0.83 18.27
C PHE A 205 0.07 0.50 19.12
N PHE A 206 -0.01 0.69 20.43
CA PHE A 206 1.07 0.25 21.34
C PHE A 206 1.28 -1.27 21.29
N GLY A 207 0.21 -2.05 21.19
CA GLY A 207 0.29 -3.50 20.97
C GLY A 207 1.02 -3.84 19.67
N VAL A 208 0.76 -3.10 18.60
CA VAL A 208 1.45 -3.25 17.29
C VAL A 208 2.94 -2.91 17.40
N MET A 209 3.29 -1.84 18.12
CA MET A 209 4.69 -1.52 18.40
C MET A 209 5.39 -2.66 19.15
N ALA A 210 4.73 -3.21 20.18
CA ALA A 210 5.27 -4.31 20.98
C ALA A 210 5.48 -5.59 20.15
N SER A 211 4.54 -5.93 19.26
CA SER A 211 4.68 -7.11 18.37
C SER A 211 5.84 -6.99 17.38
N HIS A 212 6.28 -5.76 17.09
CA HIS A 212 7.45 -5.47 16.26
C HIS A 212 8.71 -5.09 17.07
N GLN A 213 8.66 -5.21 18.41
CA GLN A 213 9.75 -4.86 19.33
C GLN A 213 10.25 -3.40 19.15
N LEU A 214 9.34 -2.48 18.81
CA LEU A 214 9.64 -1.08 18.61
C LEU A 214 9.37 -0.27 19.88
N LYS A 215 10.36 0.54 20.26
CA LYS A 215 10.25 1.46 21.42
C LYS A 215 9.51 2.75 21.09
N SER A 216 9.36 3.07 19.80
CA SER A 216 8.68 4.29 19.36
C SER A 216 7.94 4.08 18.04
N GLY A 217 6.80 4.75 17.90
CA GLY A 217 6.02 4.78 16.67
C GLY A 217 5.34 6.13 16.50
N THR A 218 4.82 6.40 15.30
CA THR A 218 4.07 7.63 15.03
C THR A 218 2.62 7.30 14.72
N TYR A 219 1.69 8.01 15.34
CA TYR A 219 0.26 7.91 15.03
C TYR A 219 -0.22 9.23 14.46
N VAL A 220 -0.67 9.21 13.21
CA VAL A 220 -1.12 10.40 12.49
C VAL A 220 -2.63 10.34 12.33
N THR A 221 -3.32 11.45 12.60
CA THR A 221 -4.75 11.57 12.30
C THR A 221 -5.08 12.88 11.62
N SER A 222 -6.07 12.88 10.73
CA SER A 222 -6.64 14.12 10.16
C SER A 222 -7.49 14.89 11.17
N GLY A 223 -7.95 14.22 12.23
CA GLY A 223 -8.75 14.81 13.30
C GLY A 223 -7.90 15.29 14.46
N ALA A 224 -8.39 15.07 15.68
CA ALA A 224 -7.73 15.41 16.93
C ALA A 224 -7.64 14.20 17.86
N PHE A 225 -6.75 14.27 18.86
CA PHE A 225 -6.67 13.31 19.95
C PHE A 225 -7.36 13.83 21.20
N SER A 226 -7.98 12.93 21.95
CA SER A 226 -8.41 13.20 23.33
C SER A 226 -7.22 13.45 24.24
N THR A 227 -7.44 14.15 25.36
CA THR A 227 -6.39 14.41 26.37
C THR A 227 -5.75 13.12 26.86
N ASP A 228 -6.57 12.12 27.19
CA ASP A 228 -6.09 10.82 27.66
C ASP A 228 -5.27 10.09 26.59
N ALA A 229 -5.65 10.20 25.31
CA ALA A 229 -4.89 9.61 24.21
C ALA A 229 -3.51 10.26 24.09
N LYS A 230 -3.42 11.59 24.19
CA LYS A 230 -2.14 12.32 24.18
C LYS A 230 -1.27 11.91 25.38
N ALA A 231 -1.85 11.80 26.57
CA ALA A 231 -1.14 11.39 27.78
C ALA A 231 -0.59 9.96 27.65
N PHE A 232 -1.43 9.01 27.22
CA PHE A 232 -1.02 7.64 26.98
C PHE A 232 0.08 7.56 25.91
N ALA A 233 -0.09 8.29 24.80
CA ALA A 233 0.89 8.29 23.71
C ALA A 233 2.27 8.74 24.19
N LYS A 234 2.33 9.87 24.92
CA LYS A 234 3.57 10.40 25.50
C LYS A 234 4.25 9.40 26.44
N ALA A 235 3.48 8.74 27.31
CA ALA A 235 4.01 7.77 28.27
C ALA A 235 4.57 6.50 27.61
N ASN A 236 4.14 6.18 26.39
CA ASN A 236 4.44 4.90 25.72
C ASN A 236 5.25 5.06 24.42
N GLY A 237 5.95 6.18 24.24
CA GLY A 237 6.82 6.40 23.07
C GLY A 237 6.07 6.56 21.75
N ILE A 238 4.79 6.92 21.79
CA ILE A 238 3.98 7.20 20.59
C ILE A 238 4.03 8.70 20.31
N HIS A 239 4.52 9.06 19.12
CA HIS A 239 4.41 10.41 18.60
C HIS A 239 3.01 10.62 18.00
N ALA A 240 2.12 11.24 18.78
CA ALA A 240 0.76 11.56 18.35
C ALA A 240 0.75 12.86 17.53
N GLN A 241 0.36 12.78 16.26
CA GLN A 241 0.36 13.90 15.33
C GLN A 241 -1.04 14.14 14.75
N ASP A 242 -1.72 15.19 15.24
CA ASP A 242 -3.07 15.54 14.82
C ASP A 242 -3.08 16.39 13.55
N GLY A 243 -4.26 16.69 13.02
CA GLY A 243 -4.40 17.41 11.76
C GLY A 243 -3.76 18.80 11.81
N ALA A 244 -3.86 19.49 12.95
CA ALA A 244 -3.22 20.78 13.15
C ALA A 244 -1.69 20.68 13.16
N ALA A 245 -1.13 19.72 13.90
CA ALA A 245 0.31 19.47 13.91
C ALA A 245 0.83 19.04 12.53
N LEU A 246 0.08 18.22 11.79
CA LEU A 246 0.41 17.82 10.43
C LEU A 246 0.46 19.02 9.48
N LEU A 247 -0.55 19.89 9.51
CA LEU A 247 -0.57 21.12 8.72
C LEU A 247 0.58 22.06 9.07
N ALA A 248 0.92 22.17 10.37
CA ALA A 248 2.07 22.95 10.80
C ALA A 248 3.39 22.39 10.25
N LEU A 249 3.59 21.06 10.23
CA LEU A 249 4.76 20.45 9.62
C LEU A 249 4.82 20.67 8.11
N ILE A 250 3.69 20.63 7.42
CA ILE A 250 3.63 20.94 5.98
C ILE A 250 3.98 22.41 5.74
N GLY A 251 3.50 23.33 6.59
CA GLY A 251 3.81 24.76 6.49
C GLY A 251 5.29 25.11 6.64
N GLN A 252 6.09 24.23 7.27
CA GLN A 252 7.55 24.38 7.38
C GLN A 252 8.31 23.93 6.13
N ARG A 253 7.62 23.39 5.12
CA ARG A 253 8.23 22.94 3.86
C ARG A 253 8.40 24.10 2.89
N THR A 254 9.33 23.97 1.94
CA THR A 254 9.47 24.97 0.87
C THR A 254 8.20 25.02 0.00
N PRO A 255 7.93 26.13 -0.70
CA PRO A 255 6.76 26.23 -1.58
C PRO A 255 6.64 25.07 -2.59
N GLU A 256 7.77 24.62 -3.14
CA GLU A 256 7.83 23.52 -4.10
C GLU A 256 7.46 22.19 -3.44
N GLN A 257 7.95 21.95 -2.23
CA GLN A 257 7.62 20.77 -1.44
C GLN A 257 6.14 20.75 -1.04
N GLN A 258 5.58 21.89 -0.65
CA GLN A 258 4.16 22.03 -0.34
C GLN A 258 3.28 21.76 -1.58
N ALA A 259 3.65 22.29 -2.74
CA ALA A 259 2.96 22.04 -4.00
C ALA A 259 3.02 20.56 -4.41
N ALA A 260 4.18 19.91 -4.24
CA ALA A 260 4.32 18.48 -4.51
C ALA A 260 3.43 17.61 -3.60
N LEU A 261 3.33 17.93 -2.30
CA LEU A 261 2.43 17.25 -1.39
C LEU A 261 0.96 17.45 -1.78
N LEU A 262 0.62 18.65 -2.25
CA LEU A 262 -0.74 18.98 -2.66
C LEU A 262 -1.15 18.20 -3.93
N ALA A 263 -0.21 18.04 -4.86
CA ALA A 263 -0.39 17.19 -6.03
C ALA A 263 -0.63 15.72 -5.64
N VAL A 264 0.07 15.20 -4.62
CA VAL A 264 -0.18 13.85 -4.08
C VAL A 264 -1.58 13.76 -3.45
N ALA A 265 -1.98 14.76 -2.67
CA ALA A 265 -3.28 14.78 -2.00
C ALA A 265 -4.45 14.73 -3.00
N TYR A 266 -4.36 15.50 -4.09
CA TYR A 266 -5.40 15.57 -5.13
C TYR A 266 -5.19 14.64 -6.33
N GLU A 267 -4.33 13.63 -6.20
CA GLU A 267 -4.09 12.67 -7.29
C GLU A 267 -5.32 11.78 -7.54
N GLY A 268 -5.79 11.76 -8.79
CA GLY A 268 -6.86 10.87 -9.26
C GLY A 268 -8.22 11.17 -8.65
N GLU A 269 -9.02 10.13 -8.40
CA GLU A 269 -10.32 10.25 -7.72
C GLU A 269 -10.14 10.44 -6.21
N TYR A 270 -9.49 11.55 -5.82
CA TYR A 270 -9.06 11.80 -4.43
C TYR A 270 -10.20 11.86 -3.43
N TRP A 271 -11.39 12.26 -3.87
CA TRP A 271 -12.59 12.41 -3.04
C TRP A 271 -13.36 11.09 -2.88
N ARG A 272 -13.16 10.14 -3.81
CA ARG A 272 -13.92 8.88 -3.85
C ARG A 272 -13.23 7.84 -2.97
N PRO A 273 -13.89 7.31 -1.93
CA PRO A 273 -13.25 6.36 -1.02
C PRO A 273 -12.78 5.09 -1.70
N THR A 274 -11.67 4.56 -1.23
CA THR A 274 -11.17 3.24 -1.61
C THR A 274 -11.68 2.17 -0.65
N CYS A 275 -12.05 0.98 -1.14
CA CYS A 275 -12.42 -0.14 -0.28
C CYS A 275 -11.18 -0.66 0.47
N ALA A 276 -11.19 -0.59 1.81
CA ALA A 276 -10.07 -1.07 2.64
C ALA A 276 -9.78 -2.58 2.48
N SER A 277 -10.78 -3.38 2.07
CA SER A 277 -10.62 -4.83 1.92
C SER A 277 -10.06 -5.27 0.56
N CYS A 278 -10.33 -4.55 -0.53
CA CYS A 278 -9.92 -4.99 -1.88
C CYS A 278 -9.28 -3.90 -2.75
N GLY A 279 -9.19 -2.66 -2.27
CA GLY A 279 -8.50 -1.59 -2.97
C GLY A 279 -9.23 -0.94 -4.14
N THR A 280 -10.42 -1.41 -4.49
CA THR A 280 -11.22 -0.83 -5.57
C THR A 280 -11.95 0.41 -5.06
N LYS A 281 -12.08 1.43 -5.91
CA LYS A 281 -12.91 2.60 -5.61
C LYS A 281 -14.35 2.18 -5.32
N MET A 282 -14.92 2.78 -4.28
CA MET A 282 -16.27 2.49 -3.83
C MET A 282 -17.29 3.18 -4.71
N VAL A 283 -18.49 2.60 -4.77
CA VAL A 283 -19.64 3.14 -5.51
C VAL A 283 -20.70 3.56 -4.52
N GLU A 284 -21.45 4.59 -4.88
CA GLU A 284 -22.60 5.04 -4.11
C GLU A 284 -23.73 4.01 -4.21
N ARG A 285 -24.34 3.68 -3.07
CA ARG A 285 -25.47 2.75 -2.97
C ARG A 285 -26.56 3.36 -2.10
N PRO A 286 -27.84 3.17 -2.45
CA PRO A 286 -28.95 3.63 -1.61
C PRO A 286 -28.99 2.82 -0.31
N SER A 287 -29.29 3.49 0.80
CA SER A 287 -29.52 2.84 2.09
C SER A 287 -30.94 2.29 2.15
N ALA A 288 -31.08 1.00 2.47
CA ALA A 288 -32.40 0.39 2.71
C ALA A 288 -33.00 0.78 4.09
N LYS A 289 -32.18 1.31 5.00
CA LYS A 289 -32.56 1.58 6.40
C LYS A 289 -32.78 3.07 6.71
N SER A 290 -32.36 3.96 5.82
CA SER A 290 -32.41 5.41 6.05
C SER A 290 -32.54 6.14 4.72
N GLU A 291 -33.21 7.28 4.71
CA GLU A 291 -33.08 8.22 3.59
C GLU A 291 -31.60 8.65 3.46
N GLY A 292 -30.99 8.28 2.34
CA GLY A 292 -29.60 8.60 2.03
C GLY A 292 -28.87 7.48 1.29
N SER A 293 -27.60 7.73 1.03
CA SER A 293 -26.70 6.81 0.36
C SER A 293 -25.44 6.56 1.18
N PHE A 294 -24.75 5.48 0.85
CA PHE A 294 -23.46 5.13 1.44
C PHE A 294 -22.49 4.64 0.37
N TRP A 295 -21.21 4.72 0.67
CA TRP A 295 -20.17 4.12 -0.16
C TRP A 295 -20.08 2.62 0.12
N GLY A 296 -20.34 1.81 -0.90
CA GLY A 296 -20.21 0.36 -0.88
C GLY A 296 -19.13 -0.13 -1.85
N CYS A 297 -18.58 -1.31 -1.60
CA CYS A 297 -17.59 -1.89 -2.51
C CYS A 297 -18.20 -2.17 -3.90
N ALA A 298 -17.49 -1.79 -4.96
CA ALA A 298 -17.88 -2.10 -6.34
C ALA A 298 -17.94 -3.62 -6.59
N ASN A 299 -17.07 -4.39 -5.94
CA ASN A 299 -16.96 -5.84 -6.08
C ASN A 299 -17.93 -6.64 -5.19
N PHE A 300 -18.89 -5.99 -4.52
CA PHE A 300 -19.92 -6.70 -3.75
C PHE A 300 -20.77 -7.60 -4.68
N PRO A 301 -21.12 -8.84 -4.29
CA PRO A 301 -20.95 -9.47 -2.97
C PRO A 301 -19.63 -10.20 -2.74
N LYS A 302 -18.74 -10.29 -3.75
CA LYS A 302 -17.44 -10.99 -3.64
C LYS A 302 -16.51 -10.32 -2.63
N CYS A 303 -16.61 -9.00 -2.49
CA CYS A 303 -15.97 -8.25 -1.42
C CYS A 303 -17.03 -7.61 -0.52
N ARG A 304 -17.04 -8.01 0.75
CA ARG A 304 -17.93 -7.47 1.80
C ARG A 304 -17.22 -6.44 2.68
N GLY A 305 -16.42 -5.57 2.06
CA GLY A 305 -15.71 -4.50 2.75
C GLY A 305 -16.66 -3.57 3.49
N ARG A 306 -16.18 -2.95 4.58
CA ARG A 306 -16.96 -2.02 5.40
C ARG A 306 -17.51 -0.87 4.55
N THR A 307 -18.78 -0.53 4.77
CA THR A 307 -19.45 0.61 4.14
C THR A 307 -19.08 1.92 4.83
N ILE A 308 -19.03 3.02 4.07
CA ILE A 308 -18.77 4.36 4.62
C ILE A 308 -20.02 5.23 4.45
N PRO A 309 -20.59 5.79 5.53
CA PRO A 309 -21.72 6.70 5.42
C PRO A 309 -21.37 7.93 4.57
N LYS A 310 -22.28 8.37 3.71
CA LYS A 310 -22.16 9.68 3.05
C LYS A 310 -22.81 10.72 3.97
N PRO A 311 -22.17 11.87 4.25
CA PRO A 311 -22.83 12.94 4.99
C PRO A 311 -24.09 13.35 4.24
N LYS A 312 -25.19 13.57 4.98
CA LYS A 312 -26.43 14.10 4.39
C LYS A 312 -26.12 15.48 3.84
N THR A 313 -26.28 15.68 2.52
CA THR A 313 -26.32 17.02 1.97
C THR A 313 -27.52 17.69 2.61
N SER A 314 -27.30 18.59 3.57
CA SER A 314 -28.40 19.40 4.08
C SER A 314 -28.87 20.25 2.92
N ALA A 315 -30.14 20.08 2.51
CA ALA A 315 -30.76 20.97 1.55
C ALA A 315 -30.66 22.39 2.14
N ALA A 316 -29.97 23.27 1.42
CA ALA A 316 -29.90 24.69 1.72
C ALA A 316 -31.26 25.35 1.43
#